data_AF-A8IC03-F1
#
_entry.id   AF-A8IC03-F1
#
_cell.length_a   1.000
_cell.length_b   1.000
_cell.length_c   1.000
_cell.angle_alpha   90.00
_cell.angle_beta   90.00
_cell.angle_gamma   90.00
#
_symmetry.space_group_name_H-M   'P 1'
#
loop_
_entity.id
_entity.type
_entity.pdbx_description
1 polymer ?
#
loop_
_entity_poly.entity_id
_entity_poly.type
_entity_poly.pdbx_seq_one_letter_code
_entity_poly.pdbx_strand_id
1 'polypeptide(L)'
;MQAYDVLLEDWRAGVPAPDGQGWCFGLPPGLRPEQWPLDPHTGVPMMHGFTLLLPEDYRVHGPDLVAVSFFATAPDGFDGSPMDGPEGMAEAVTAEAPPSDPALRPYWDRAQRSHPRLTRIEDILGCAFAAILLTAEEFAGPPCRPPAPVDSPLAAGAPALDWLSRGSAAAYEAFNARLAPPVAADDPFLIHRPIRWQPRASDPNAGKPPRESWDGTPPDGGYESHFYWLDGKLKVENWREHDWAAGHAPMHIGGTMRPVQAIPEFSPYYIEFEEDFGGYNFGGGNAQLDFKEMKFDWACG
;
A
#
# COMPACT_ATOMS: atom_id res chain seq x y z
N MET A 1 -17.96 10.54 -11.17
CA MET A 1 -16.70 10.19 -10.50
C MET A 1 -15.59 10.46 -11.49
N GLN A 2 -14.50 11.05 -11.04
CA GLN A 2 -13.35 11.40 -11.85
C GLN A 2 -12.22 10.40 -11.54
N ALA A 3 -11.54 9.87 -12.55
CA ALA A 3 -10.30 9.13 -12.33
C ALA A 3 -9.12 10.11 -12.18
N TYR A 4 -8.06 9.74 -11.46
CA TYR A 4 -6.90 10.61 -11.28
C TYR A 4 -5.60 9.88 -11.59
N ASP A 5 -4.72 10.50 -12.39
CA ASP A 5 -3.33 10.07 -12.49
C ASP A 5 -2.62 10.41 -11.17
N VAL A 6 -1.78 9.49 -10.69
CA VAL A 6 -0.97 9.66 -9.49
C VAL A 6 0.49 9.77 -9.89
N LEU A 7 1.13 10.83 -9.43
CA LEU A 7 2.51 11.18 -9.74
C LEU A 7 3.32 11.25 -8.44
N LEU A 8 4.54 10.73 -8.50
CA LEU A 8 5.52 10.88 -7.42
C LEU A 8 6.46 12.03 -7.77
N GLU A 9 6.54 13.01 -6.89
CA GLU A 9 7.51 14.09 -7.01
C GLU A 9 8.93 13.63 -6.61
N ASP A 10 9.90 14.53 -6.77
CA ASP A 10 11.28 14.29 -6.36
C ASP A 10 11.38 14.04 -4.85
N TRP A 11 12.42 13.31 -4.46
CA TRP A 11 12.75 13.04 -3.07
C TRP A 11 12.86 14.33 -2.25
N ARG A 12 12.35 14.28 -1.02
CA ARG A 12 12.43 15.36 -0.03
C ARG A 12 12.83 14.81 1.33
N ALA A 13 13.31 15.69 2.20
CA ALA A 13 13.62 15.41 3.59
C ALA A 13 12.89 16.38 4.51
N GLY A 14 12.62 15.93 5.74
CA GLY A 14 11.87 16.69 6.74
C GLY A 14 10.40 16.32 6.78
N VAL A 15 9.64 17.04 7.60
CA VAL A 15 8.20 16.78 7.76
C VAL A 15 7.47 17.05 6.43
N PRO A 16 6.66 16.11 5.92
CA PRO A 16 5.84 16.33 4.73
C PRO A 16 4.98 17.59 4.84
N ALA A 17 4.77 18.28 3.71
CA ALA A 17 3.99 19.51 3.68
C ALA A 17 2.50 19.24 3.98
N PRO A 18 1.86 20.04 4.85
CA PRO A 18 0.47 19.79 5.27
C PRO A 18 -0.57 20.04 4.18
N ASP A 19 -0.21 20.76 3.12
CA ASP A 19 -1.04 21.03 1.94
C ASP A 19 -0.83 20.02 0.79
N GLY A 20 0.02 19.00 1.01
CA GLY A 20 0.26 17.93 0.05
C GLY A 20 -0.90 16.94 -0.08
N GLN A 21 -0.88 16.16 -1.16
CA GLN A 21 -1.87 15.10 -1.41
C GLN A 21 -1.40 13.73 -0.89
N GLY A 22 -0.34 13.70 -0.07
CA GLY A 22 0.24 12.50 0.50
C GLY A 22 1.74 12.39 0.26
N TRP A 23 2.31 11.26 0.67
CA TRP A 23 3.72 10.91 0.45
C TRP A 23 3.93 9.39 0.47
N CYS A 24 4.90 8.93 -0.32
CA CYS A 24 5.51 7.60 -0.19
C CYS A 24 6.73 7.65 0.72
N PHE A 25 7.05 6.51 1.31
CA PHE A 25 8.05 6.32 2.35
C PHE A 25 7.76 7.22 3.57
N GLY A 26 8.80 7.67 4.26
CA GLY A 26 8.65 8.53 5.43
C GLY A 26 7.88 7.85 6.57
N LEU A 27 7.32 8.69 7.44
CA LEU A 27 6.53 8.28 8.60
C LEU A 27 5.03 8.56 8.37
N PRO A 28 4.12 7.71 8.88
CA PRO A 28 2.68 7.99 8.86
C PRO A 28 2.35 9.15 9.80
N PRO A 29 1.33 9.98 9.50
CA PRO A 29 0.95 11.11 10.33
C PRO A 29 -0.08 10.72 11.40
N GLY A 30 -0.13 11.45 12.51
CA GLY A 30 -1.26 11.46 13.44
C GLY A 30 -1.46 10.19 14.29
N LEU A 31 -0.63 9.17 14.11
CA LEU A 31 -0.64 7.96 14.94
C LEU A 31 0.08 8.20 16.27
N ARG A 32 -0.33 7.44 17.29
CA ARG A 32 0.50 7.17 18.46
C ARG A 32 1.39 5.93 18.21
N PRO A 33 2.58 5.83 18.82
CA PRO A 33 3.45 4.67 18.63
C PRO A 33 2.76 3.34 18.94
N GLU A 34 1.81 3.30 19.89
CA GLU A 34 1.06 2.10 20.26
C GLU A 34 -0.05 1.73 19.28
N GLN A 35 -0.40 2.61 18.34
CA GLN A 35 -1.40 2.36 17.30
C GLN A 35 -0.80 1.75 16.04
N TRP A 36 0.53 1.79 15.91
CA TRP A 36 1.26 1.25 14.76
C TRP A 36 0.93 -0.23 14.54
N PRO A 37 0.66 -0.69 13.30
CA PRO A 37 0.33 -2.09 13.05
C PRO A 37 1.54 -3.00 13.25
N LEU A 38 1.35 -4.13 13.96
CA LEU A 38 2.36 -5.17 14.06
C LEU A 38 2.22 -6.15 12.90
N ASP A 39 3.35 -6.63 12.42
CA ASP A 39 3.44 -7.76 11.52
C ASP A 39 2.98 -9.02 12.27
N PRO A 40 1.97 -9.76 11.77
CA PRO A 40 1.41 -10.90 12.47
C PRO A 40 2.37 -12.09 12.56
N HIS A 41 3.36 -12.19 11.67
CA HIS A 41 4.29 -13.31 11.68
C HIS A 41 5.39 -13.08 12.70
N THR A 42 5.96 -11.88 12.71
CA THR A 42 7.18 -11.59 13.49
C THR A 42 6.95 -10.73 14.73
N GLY A 43 5.80 -10.06 14.83
CA GLY A 43 5.48 -9.15 15.91
C GLY A 43 6.28 -7.83 15.89
N VAL A 44 7.07 -7.59 14.85
CA VAL A 44 7.77 -6.31 14.63
C VAL A 44 6.81 -5.28 14.05
N PRO A 45 7.08 -3.96 14.16
CA PRO A 45 6.29 -2.95 13.46
C PRO A 45 6.24 -3.23 11.95
N MET A 46 5.11 -3.00 11.28
CA MET A 46 5.05 -3.07 9.80
C MET A 46 5.68 -1.82 9.18
N MET A 47 6.24 -1.93 7.99
CA MET A 47 6.80 -0.78 7.28
C MET A 47 5.67 0.10 6.72
N HIS A 48 5.73 1.41 6.97
CA HIS A 48 4.87 2.37 6.29
C HIS A 48 5.39 2.59 4.86
N GLY A 49 4.53 2.33 3.87
CA GLY A 49 4.88 2.59 2.48
C GLY A 49 4.31 3.91 1.97
N PHE A 50 3.05 4.25 2.23
CA PHE A 50 2.53 5.56 1.83
C PHE A 50 1.36 6.04 2.68
N THR A 51 1.16 7.36 2.67
CA THR A 51 -0.08 8.00 3.10
C THR A 51 -0.64 8.82 1.93
N LEU A 52 -1.90 8.59 1.57
CA LEU A 52 -2.57 9.20 0.43
C LEU A 52 -3.81 9.98 0.87
N LEU A 53 -3.90 11.25 0.48
CA LEU A 53 -5.13 12.04 0.60
C LEU A 53 -6.12 11.61 -0.49
N LEU A 54 -7.30 11.16 -0.08
CA LEU A 54 -8.36 10.72 -0.98
C LEU A 54 -9.08 11.93 -1.60
N PRO A 55 -9.26 11.93 -2.94
CA PRO A 55 -10.22 12.81 -3.59
C PRO A 55 -11.60 12.67 -2.95
N GLU A 56 -12.39 13.75 -2.94
CA GLU A 56 -13.68 13.79 -2.22
C GLU A 56 -14.64 12.68 -2.69
N ASP A 57 -14.66 12.38 -3.99
CA ASP A 57 -15.49 11.33 -4.58
C ASP A 57 -15.01 9.91 -4.29
N TYR A 58 -13.86 9.74 -3.62
CA TYR A 58 -13.30 8.45 -3.19
C TYR A 58 -13.39 8.21 -1.68
N ARG A 59 -13.98 9.15 -0.91
CA ARG A 59 -14.17 9.04 0.55
C ARG A 59 -15.39 8.19 0.92
N VAL A 60 -15.33 6.91 0.56
CA VAL A 60 -16.44 5.96 0.68
C VAL A 60 -16.79 5.52 2.10
N HIS A 61 -15.89 5.76 3.06
CA HIS A 61 -16.12 5.47 4.49
C HIS A 61 -16.65 6.68 5.28
N GLY A 62 -17.03 7.75 4.57
CA GLY A 62 -17.57 8.97 5.14
C GLY A 62 -16.69 10.19 4.86
N PRO A 63 -17.28 11.39 4.84
CA PRO A 63 -16.57 12.62 4.45
C PRO A 63 -15.42 13.01 5.38
N ASP A 64 -15.48 12.56 6.63
CA ASP A 64 -14.47 12.83 7.67
C ASP A 64 -13.23 11.95 7.55
N LEU A 65 -13.29 10.84 6.79
CA LEU A 65 -12.17 9.95 6.54
C LEU A 65 -11.53 10.32 5.21
N VAL A 66 -10.50 11.16 5.29
CA VAL A 66 -9.97 11.90 4.14
C VAL A 66 -8.72 11.27 3.54
N ALA A 67 -8.06 10.37 4.25
CA ALA A 67 -6.80 9.78 3.82
C ALA A 67 -6.66 8.32 4.26
N VAL A 68 -5.70 7.61 3.65
CA VAL A 68 -5.32 6.24 4.01
C VAL A 68 -3.80 6.15 4.18
N SER A 69 -3.34 5.52 5.25
CA SER A 69 -1.95 5.05 5.38
C SER A 69 -1.90 3.55 5.11
N PHE A 70 -0.95 3.11 4.28
CA PHE A 70 -0.78 1.72 3.89
C PHE A 70 0.58 1.18 4.35
N PHE A 71 0.55 -0.04 4.90
CA PHE A 71 1.68 -0.71 5.55
C PHE A 71 1.81 -2.14 5.02
N ALA A 72 3.03 -2.66 5.03
CA ALA A 72 3.31 -4.05 4.68
C ALA A 72 4.39 -4.65 5.58
N THR A 73 4.48 -5.98 5.61
CA THR A 73 5.71 -6.69 5.96
C THR A 73 6.86 -6.07 5.15
N ALA A 74 8.00 -5.78 5.79
CA ALA A 74 9.06 -4.99 5.18
C ALA A 74 10.01 -5.83 4.28
N PRO A 75 10.13 -5.55 2.98
CA PRO A 75 10.78 -6.43 2.00
C PRO A 75 12.27 -6.68 2.28
N ASP A 76 12.90 -5.82 3.06
CA ASP A 76 14.26 -5.96 3.56
C ASP A 76 14.35 -7.08 4.62
N GLY A 77 14.28 -8.32 4.13
CA GLY A 77 14.30 -9.52 4.95
C GLY A 77 13.67 -10.73 4.27
N PHE A 78 12.99 -10.57 3.14
CA PHE A 78 12.29 -11.67 2.46
C PHE A 78 12.21 -11.52 0.94
N ASP A 79 12.25 -12.67 0.25
CA ASP A 79 12.14 -12.80 -1.21
C ASP A 79 10.70 -13.16 -1.60
N GLY A 80 9.74 -12.28 -1.25
CA GLY A 80 8.32 -12.46 -1.60
C GLY A 80 7.58 -13.58 -0.85
N SER A 81 7.95 -13.89 0.40
CA SER A 81 7.23 -14.85 1.25
C SER A 81 7.18 -14.38 2.70
N PRO A 82 6.15 -14.74 3.48
CA PRO A 82 6.09 -14.40 4.90
C PRO A 82 7.28 -14.99 5.64
N MET A 83 7.79 -14.26 6.63
CA MET A 83 8.86 -14.75 7.47
C MET A 83 8.31 -15.74 8.50
N ASP A 84 9.01 -16.86 8.69
CA ASP A 84 8.75 -17.74 9.82
C ASP A 84 9.03 -16.99 11.12
N GLY A 85 7.98 -16.77 11.91
CA GLY A 85 8.10 -16.19 13.24
C GLY A 85 7.74 -17.20 14.33
N PRO A 86 7.70 -16.74 15.60
CA PRO A 86 7.36 -17.61 16.72
C PRO A 86 5.99 -18.27 16.53
N GLU A 87 5.89 -19.56 16.87
CA GLU A 87 4.62 -20.28 16.87
C GLU A 87 3.56 -19.53 17.70
N GLY A 88 2.36 -19.35 17.14
CA GLY A 88 1.27 -18.63 17.79
C GLY A 88 1.34 -17.10 17.71
N MET A 89 2.36 -16.50 17.06
CA MET A 89 2.45 -15.04 16.92
C MET A 89 1.26 -14.45 16.16
N ALA A 90 0.88 -15.05 15.03
CA ALA A 90 -0.23 -14.56 14.20
C ALA A 90 -1.55 -14.54 14.98
N GLU A 91 -1.82 -15.59 15.74
CA GLU A 91 -2.97 -15.65 16.65
C GLU A 91 -2.85 -14.60 17.76
N ALA A 92 -1.69 -14.42 18.38
CA ALA A 92 -1.50 -13.42 19.43
C ALA A 92 -1.74 -11.97 18.92
N VAL A 93 -1.38 -11.66 17.69
CA VAL A 93 -1.54 -10.32 17.09
C VAL A 93 -2.97 -10.05 16.62
N THR A 94 -3.77 -11.09 16.36
CA THR A 94 -5.12 -10.96 15.77
C THR A 94 -6.25 -11.36 16.70
N ALA A 95 -5.98 -12.12 17.77
CA ALA A 95 -7.01 -12.64 18.67
C ALA A 95 -7.61 -11.59 19.60
N GLU A 96 -8.91 -11.75 19.87
CA GLU A 96 -9.62 -10.99 20.92
C GLU A 96 -9.24 -11.47 22.33
N ALA A 97 -9.02 -12.77 22.50
CA ALA A 97 -8.67 -13.36 23.79
C ALA A 97 -7.16 -13.39 24.00
N PRO A 98 -6.67 -13.23 25.24
CA PRO A 98 -5.25 -13.28 25.53
C PRO A 98 -4.68 -14.69 25.25
N PRO A 99 -3.44 -14.79 24.73
CA PRO A 99 -2.79 -16.07 24.49
C PRO A 99 -2.48 -16.79 25.82
N SER A 100 -2.42 -18.12 25.75
CA SER A 100 -2.05 -18.97 26.90
C SER A 100 -0.56 -18.91 27.20
N ASP A 101 0.29 -18.73 26.17
CA ASP A 101 1.73 -18.54 26.33
C ASP A 101 2.03 -17.13 26.87
N PRO A 102 2.63 -17.02 28.08
CA PRO A 102 3.05 -15.72 28.63
C PRO A 102 4.04 -14.95 27.76
N ALA A 103 4.84 -15.62 26.92
CA ALA A 103 5.81 -14.97 26.04
C ALA A 103 5.15 -14.21 24.88
N LEU A 104 3.94 -14.62 24.48
CA LEU A 104 3.11 -13.97 23.45
C LEU A 104 2.25 -12.84 24.01
N ARG A 105 2.04 -12.81 25.33
CA ARG A 105 1.17 -11.82 26.00
C ARG A 105 1.54 -10.35 25.70
N PRO A 106 2.83 -9.95 25.69
CA PRO A 106 3.19 -8.57 25.36
C PRO A 106 2.79 -8.14 23.94
N TYR A 107 2.84 -9.07 22.96
CA TYR A 107 2.41 -8.81 21.58
C TYR A 107 0.90 -8.65 21.49
N TRP A 108 0.13 -9.52 22.17
CA TRP A 108 -1.31 -9.39 22.26
C TRP A 108 -1.72 -8.06 22.92
N ASP A 109 -1.13 -7.71 24.08
CA ASP A 109 -1.42 -6.45 24.77
C ASP A 109 -1.13 -5.23 23.86
N ARG A 110 -0.10 -5.33 22.99
CA ARG A 110 0.24 -4.31 22.01
C ARG A 110 -0.72 -4.28 20.82
N ALA A 111 -1.20 -5.43 20.37
CA ALA A 111 -2.19 -5.54 19.30
C ALA A 111 -3.54 -4.94 19.72
N GLN A 112 -3.94 -5.07 20.99
CA GLN A 112 -5.17 -4.46 21.53
C GLN A 112 -5.16 -2.92 21.51
N ARG A 113 -3.98 -2.29 21.34
CA ARG A 113 -3.82 -0.83 21.24
C ARG A 113 -3.78 -0.31 19.80
N SER A 114 -3.98 -1.20 18.81
CA SER A 114 -4.00 -0.88 17.39
C SER A 114 -4.93 0.29 17.08
N HIS A 115 -4.64 0.99 15.98
CA HIS A 115 -5.51 2.06 15.51
C HIS A 115 -6.96 1.56 15.33
N PRO A 116 -7.99 2.29 15.78
CA PRO A 116 -9.38 1.81 15.75
C PRO A 116 -9.95 1.64 14.33
N ARG A 117 -9.31 2.22 13.31
CA ARG A 117 -9.66 2.08 11.89
C ARG A 117 -8.63 1.29 11.09
N LEU A 118 -7.97 0.34 11.75
CA LEU A 118 -7.01 -0.56 11.13
C LEU A 118 -7.74 -1.72 10.45
N THR A 119 -7.45 -1.92 9.17
CA THR A 119 -7.80 -3.12 8.42
C THR A 119 -6.55 -3.94 8.19
N ARG A 120 -6.61 -5.23 8.55
CA ARG A 120 -5.55 -6.20 8.25
C ARG A 120 -5.88 -6.95 6.98
N ILE A 121 -4.86 -7.20 6.17
CA ILE A 121 -4.99 -7.84 4.87
C ILE A 121 -3.88 -8.87 4.75
N GLU A 122 -4.20 -10.03 4.21
CA GLU A 122 -3.25 -11.09 3.90
C GLU A 122 -3.37 -11.41 2.42
N ASP A 123 -2.24 -11.51 1.72
CA ASP A 123 -2.21 -11.86 0.31
C ASP A 123 -2.19 -13.39 0.07
N ILE A 124 -2.16 -13.80 -1.19
CA ILE A 124 -2.14 -15.21 -1.57
C ILE A 124 -0.83 -15.94 -1.18
N LEU A 125 0.24 -15.21 -0.91
CA LEU A 125 1.51 -15.77 -0.43
C LEU A 125 1.58 -15.82 1.11
N GLY A 126 0.57 -15.29 1.80
CA GLY A 126 0.54 -15.17 3.26
C GLY A 126 1.28 -13.94 3.78
N CYS A 127 1.74 -13.02 2.93
CA CYS A 127 2.34 -11.77 3.36
C CYS A 127 1.27 -10.84 3.95
N ALA A 128 1.66 -10.07 4.96
CA ALA A 128 0.72 -9.21 5.68
C ALA A 128 0.79 -7.76 5.21
N PHE A 129 -0.38 -7.16 5.06
CA PHE A 129 -0.60 -5.76 4.76
C PHE A 129 -1.59 -5.15 5.76
N ALA A 130 -1.54 -3.83 5.87
CA ALA A 130 -2.44 -3.09 6.75
C ALA A 130 -2.80 -1.73 6.15
N ALA A 131 -4.07 -1.35 6.26
CA ALA A 131 -4.57 -0.04 5.88
C ALA A 131 -5.16 0.66 7.12
N ILE A 132 -4.90 1.96 7.25
CA ILE A 132 -5.49 2.79 8.30
C ILE A 132 -6.18 3.98 7.65
N LEU A 133 -7.50 4.08 7.84
CA LEU A 133 -8.26 5.28 7.45
C LEU A 133 -8.04 6.41 8.45
N LEU A 134 -7.71 7.59 7.93
CA LEU A 134 -7.36 8.77 8.71
C LEU A 134 -8.43 9.85 8.61
N THR A 135 -8.65 10.52 9.73
CA THR A 135 -9.37 11.79 9.77
C THR A 135 -8.50 12.94 9.23
N ALA A 136 -9.10 14.10 8.98
CA ALA A 136 -8.34 15.30 8.61
C ALA A 136 -7.36 15.74 9.71
N GLU A 137 -7.72 15.56 10.99
CA GLU A 137 -6.84 15.86 12.12
C GLU A 137 -5.63 14.93 12.15
N GLU A 138 -5.84 13.62 11.93
CA GLU A 138 -4.75 12.64 11.89
C GLU A 138 -3.84 12.84 10.68
N PHE A 139 -4.41 13.12 9.50
CA PHE A 139 -3.63 13.40 8.29
C PHE A 139 -2.75 14.64 8.44
N ALA A 140 -3.26 15.69 9.09
CA ALA A 140 -2.50 16.91 9.41
C ALA A 140 -1.61 16.75 10.67
N GLY A 141 -1.66 15.60 11.33
CA GLY A 141 -0.93 15.33 12.56
C GLY A 141 0.58 15.18 12.33
N PRO A 142 1.37 15.23 13.42
CA PRO A 142 2.82 15.05 13.33
C PRO A 142 3.17 13.63 12.85
N PRO A 143 4.34 13.46 12.20
CA PRO A 143 4.83 12.13 11.85
C PRO A 143 5.07 11.28 13.11
N CYS A 144 4.61 10.03 13.07
CA CYS A 144 4.80 9.07 14.16
C CYS A 144 6.04 8.22 13.90
N ARG A 145 6.90 8.03 14.90
CA ARG A 145 8.01 7.06 14.82
C ARG A 145 7.48 5.61 14.94
N PRO A 146 8.16 4.63 14.33
CA PRO A 146 7.89 3.23 14.67
C PRO A 146 8.16 3.02 16.17
N PRO A 147 7.32 2.23 16.87
CA PRO A 147 7.57 1.92 18.27
C PRO A 147 8.82 1.06 18.43
N ALA A 148 9.41 1.07 19.63
CA ALA A 148 10.44 0.11 19.98
C ALA A 148 9.90 -1.33 19.86
N PRO A 149 10.77 -2.33 19.57
CA PRO A 149 10.39 -3.73 19.62
C PRO A 149 9.72 -4.10 20.94
N VAL A 150 8.76 -5.03 20.88
CA VAL A 150 8.07 -5.55 22.05
C VAL A 150 9.10 -6.23 22.97
N ASP A 151 9.07 -5.88 24.26
CA ASP A 151 9.91 -6.53 25.27
C ASP A 151 9.37 -7.93 25.57
N SER A 152 9.99 -8.94 24.96
CA SER A 152 9.64 -10.35 25.11
C SER A 152 10.88 -11.21 24.85
N PRO A 153 11.02 -12.39 25.49
CA PRO A 153 12.05 -13.37 25.14
C PRO A 153 12.04 -13.77 23.65
N LEU A 154 10.88 -13.67 22.99
CA LEU A 154 10.74 -13.99 21.56
C LEU A 154 11.39 -12.93 20.65
N ALA A 155 11.61 -11.71 21.14
CA ALA A 155 12.19 -10.62 20.36
C ALA A 155 13.65 -10.90 19.95
N ALA A 156 14.37 -11.75 20.68
CA ALA A 156 15.75 -12.12 20.34
C ALA A 156 15.86 -12.93 19.02
N GLY A 157 14.77 -13.57 18.60
CA GLY A 157 14.69 -14.29 17.32
C GLY A 157 14.14 -13.44 16.17
N ALA A 158 13.73 -12.19 16.43
CA ALA A 158 13.16 -11.34 15.41
C ALA A 158 14.24 -10.87 14.41
N PRO A 159 13.89 -10.75 13.11
CA PRO A 159 14.83 -10.30 12.09
C PRO A 159 15.24 -8.84 12.35
N ALA A 160 16.51 -8.55 12.12
CA ALA A 160 17.02 -7.18 12.11
C ALA A 160 16.66 -6.52 10.78
N LEU A 161 15.53 -5.80 10.76
CA LEU A 161 15.06 -5.11 9.57
C LEU A 161 15.78 -3.78 9.39
N ASP A 162 16.36 -3.56 8.21
CA ASP A 162 17.15 -2.37 7.89
C ASP A 162 16.32 -1.09 8.06
N TRP A 163 15.06 -1.08 7.62
CA TRP A 163 14.18 0.09 7.66
C TRP A 163 13.93 0.61 9.09
N LEU A 164 13.96 -0.26 10.10
CA LEU A 164 13.85 0.13 11.52
C LEU A 164 15.08 0.88 12.03
N SER A 165 16.21 0.82 11.31
CA SER A 165 17.43 1.54 11.65
C SER A 165 17.66 2.79 10.80
N ARG A 166 17.22 2.77 9.54
CA ARG A 166 17.56 3.80 8.54
C ARG A 166 16.38 4.39 7.77
N GLY A 167 15.14 4.04 8.11
CA GLY A 167 13.94 4.47 7.41
C GLY A 167 13.67 3.68 6.13
N SER A 168 12.39 3.64 5.70
CA SER A 168 11.92 2.84 4.57
C SER A 168 12.52 3.26 3.23
N ALA A 169 12.71 4.57 2.99
CA ALA A 169 13.33 5.08 1.78
C ALA A 169 14.74 4.53 1.56
N ALA A 170 15.60 4.60 2.58
CA ALA A 170 16.98 4.15 2.47
C ALA A 170 17.11 2.62 2.44
N ALA A 171 16.21 1.90 3.13
CA ALA A 171 16.14 0.44 3.04
C ALA A 171 15.73 -0.02 1.63
N TYR A 172 14.72 0.61 1.03
CA TYR A 172 14.25 0.26 -0.32
C TYR A 172 15.29 0.53 -1.41
N GLU A 173 15.98 1.68 -1.36
CA GLU A 173 17.06 1.97 -2.31
C GLU A 173 18.22 0.96 -2.18
N ALA A 174 18.56 0.56 -0.95
CA ALA A 174 19.57 -0.47 -0.71
C ALA A 174 19.14 -1.85 -1.24
N PHE A 175 17.89 -2.24 -1.02
CA PHE A 175 17.30 -3.47 -1.55
C PHE A 175 17.39 -3.55 -3.08
N ASN A 176 17.13 -2.43 -3.76
CA ASN A 176 17.23 -2.32 -5.22
C ASN A 176 18.66 -2.12 -5.76
N ALA A 177 19.69 -2.28 -4.92
CA ALA A 177 21.09 -2.04 -5.26
C ALA A 177 21.35 -0.64 -5.89
N ARG A 178 20.51 0.35 -5.55
CA ARG A 178 20.64 1.75 -5.98
C ARG A 178 21.46 2.54 -4.96
N LEU A 179 22.09 3.63 -5.39
CA LEU A 179 22.99 4.46 -4.58
C LEU A 179 22.22 5.41 -3.65
N ALA A 180 21.44 4.87 -2.71
CA ALA A 180 20.69 5.60 -1.67
C ALA A 180 19.69 6.66 -2.21
N PRO A 181 18.74 7.15 -1.38
CA PRO A 181 17.91 8.27 -1.79
C PRO A 181 18.80 9.49 -2.07
N PRO A 182 18.57 10.26 -3.14
CA PRO A 182 19.44 11.35 -3.59
C PRO A 182 19.31 12.63 -2.72
N VAL A 183 18.95 12.49 -1.45
CA VAL A 183 18.75 13.61 -0.52
C VAL A 183 19.39 13.28 0.83
N ALA A 184 20.22 14.20 1.33
CA ALA A 184 20.74 14.13 2.69
C ALA A 184 19.66 14.59 3.69
N ALA A 185 19.49 13.84 4.77
CA ALA A 185 18.58 14.18 5.85
C ALA A 185 19.27 13.96 7.20
N ASP A 186 19.06 14.87 8.15
CA ASP A 186 19.48 14.67 9.54
C ASP A 186 18.75 13.49 10.19
N ASP A 187 17.50 13.28 9.77
CA ASP A 187 16.65 12.16 10.17
C ASP A 187 16.24 11.35 8.92
N PRO A 188 16.82 10.16 8.70
CA PRO A 188 16.57 9.39 7.48
C PRO A 188 15.14 8.83 7.40
N PHE A 189 14.40 8.79 8.52
CA PHE A 189 12.99 8.41 8.54
C PHE A 189 12.06 9.46 7.94
N LEU A 190 12.55 10.69 7.75
CA LEU A 190 11.79 11.78 7.15
C LEU A 190 12.08 11.95 5.66
N ILE A 191 12.85 11.03 5.07
CA ILE A 191 13.02 10.97 3.62
C ILE A 191 11.75 10.38 3.00
N HIS A 192 11.14 11.13 2.09
CA HIS A 192 9.87 10.79 1.46
C HIS A 192 9.79 11.29 0.03
N ARG A 193 8.83 10.79 -0.74
CA ARG A 193 8.44 11.34 -2.04
C ARG A 193 7.01 11.87 -1.96
N PRO A 194 6.77 13.18 -2.15
CA PRO A 194 5.42 13.71 -2.18
C PRO A 194 4.58 13.06 -3.28
N ILE A 195 3.31 12.83 -2.96
CA ILE A 195 2.31 12.36 -3.92
C ILE A 195 1.55 13.57 -4.45
N ARG A 196 1.32 13.58 -5.75
CA ARG A 196 0.39 14.48 -6.41
C ARG A 196 -0.57 13.67 -7.27
N TRP A 197 -1.86 13.96 -7.19
CA TRP A 197 -2.85 13.44 -8.12
C TRP A 197 -3.51 14.55 -8.93
N GLN A 198 -3.85 14.25 -10.18
CA GLN A 198 -4.48 15.17 -11.11
C GLN A 198 -5.57 14.46 -11.93
N PRO A 199 -6.64 15.16 -12.34
CA PRO A 199 -7.71 14.55 -13.13
C PRO A 199 -7.16 13.87 -14.40
N ARG A 200 -7.51 12.61 -14.58
CA ARG A 200 -7.17 11.80 -15.75
C ARG A 200 -8.10 12.13 -16.91
N ALA A 201 -7.53 12.37 -18.09
CA ALA A 201 -8.29 12.82 -19.26
C ALA A 201 -9.16 11.68 -19.84
N SER A 202 -10.47 11.92 -19.92
CA SER A 202 -11.45 11.13 -20.67
C SER A 202 -11.38 9.60 -20.49
N ASP A 203 -11.05 9.13 -19.29
CA ASP A 203 -11.04 7.69 -19.00
C ASP A 203 -12.49 7.14 -19.02
N PRO A 204 -12.84 6.23 -19.95
CA PRO A 204 -14.20 5.72 -20.09
C PRO A 204 -14.63 4.86 -18.89
N ASN A 205 -13.69 4.41 -18.06
CA ASN A 205 -13.93 3.56 -16.90
C ASN A 205 -14.04 4.33 -15.60
N ALA A 206 -13.94 5.66 -15.61
CA ALA A 206 -14.14 6.47 -14.41
C ALA A 206 -15.51 6.17 -13.75
N GLY A 207 -15.47 5.68 -12.50
CA GLY A 207 -16.67 5.29 -11.75
C GLY A 207 -17.28 3.94 -12.11
N LYS A 208 -16.64 3.14 -12.97
CA LYS A 208 -17.07 1.77 -13.27
C LYS A 208 -16.25 0.75 -12.47
N PRO A 209 -16.86 -0.32 -11.95
CA PRO A 209 -16.11 -1.41 -11.32
C PRO A 209 -15.21 -2.10 -12.35
N PRO A 210 -13.92 -2.33 -12.05
CA PRO A 210 -13.03 -3.11 -12.90
C PRO A 210 -13.57 -4.52 -13.13
N ARG A 211 -13.63 -4.96 -14.39
CA ARG A 211 -14.08 -6.29 -14.79
C ARG A 211 -13.26 -6.80 -15.98
N GLU A 212 -12.85 -8.05 -15.89
CA GLU A 212 -12.12 -8.73 -16.97
C GLU A 212 -13.09 -9.35 -17.98
N SER A 213 -12.73 -9.31 -19.27
CA SER A 213 -13.43 -10.05 -20.33
C SER A 213 -12.45 -10.78 -21.24
N TRP A 214 -12.21 -12.06 -20.95
CA TRP A 214 -11.25 -12.89 -21.68
C TRP A 214 -11.67 -13.27 -23.09
N ASP A 215 -12.97 -13.22 -23.40
CA ASP A 215 -13.54 -13.63 -24.69
C ASP A 215 -13.87 -12.44 -25.62
N GLY A 216 -13.55 -11.21 -25.20
CA GLY A 216 -13.87 -9.98 -25.91
C GLY A 216 -15.35 -9.57 -25.85
N THR A 217 -16.18 -10.29 -25.09
CA THR A 217 -17.54 -9.86 -24.78
C THR A 217 -17.47 -8.75 -23.72
N PRO A 218 -18.00 -7.54 -23.96
CA PRO A 218 -17.98 -6.49 -22.95
C PRO A 218 -18.58 -7.00 -21.64
N PRO A 219 -17.88 -6.86 -20.50
CA PRO A 219 -18.38 -7.34 -19.23
C PRO A 219 -19.64 -6.55 -18.84
N ASP A 220 -20.53 -7.21 -18.10
CA ASP A 220 -21.69 -6.54 -17.50
C ASP A 220 -21.20 -5.34 -16.68
N GLY A 221 -21.75 -4.14 -16.97
CA GLY A 221 -21.33 -2.89 -16.33
C GLY A 221 -20.54 -1.93 -17.24
N GLY A 222 -20.18 -2.35 -18.45
CA GLY A 222 -19.64 -1.47 -19.49
C GLY A 222 -18.21 -0.98 -19.21
N TYR A 223 -17.46 -1.70 -18.38
CA TYR A 223 -16.03 -1.52 -18.21
C TYR A 223 -15.29 -1.97 -19.49
N GLU A 224 -14.35 -1.16 -19.97
CA GLU A 224 -13.65 -1.36 -21.24
C GLU A 224 -12.18 -1.70 -20.97
N SER A 225 -11.63 -2.72 -21.65
CA SER A 225 -10.19 -2.98 -21.56
C SER A 225 -9.39 -1.84 -22.20
N HIS A 226 -8.22 -1.51 -21.65
CA HIS A 226 -7.31 -0.52 -22.27
C HIS A 226 -6.68 -1.04 -23.58
N PHE A 227 -6.77 -2.34 -23.84
CA PHE A 227 -6.27 -2.96 -25.07
C PHE A 227 -7.40 -3.65 -25.85
N TYR A 228 -7.16 -3.84 -27.15
CA TYR A 228 -8.02 -4.60 -28.03
C TYR A 228 -7.21 -5.44 -29.03
N TRP A 229 -7.87 -6.44 -29.62
CA TRP A 229 -7.32 -7.24 -30.71
C TRP A 229 -7.81 -6.68 -32.05
N LEU A 230 -6.89 -6.18 -32.87
CA LEU A 230 -7.20 -5.70 -34.22
C LEU A 230 -7.89 -6.81 -35.03
N ASP A 231 -9.03 -6.48 -35.65
CA ASP A 231 -9.92 -7.42 -36.34
C ASP A 231 -10.42 -8.61 -35.49
N GLY A 232 -10.37 -8.53 -34.15
CA GLY A 232 -10.74 -9.64 -33.26
C GLY A 232 -9.75 -10.82 -33.29
N LYS A 233 -8.52 -10.62 -33.78
CA LYS A 233 -7.51 -11.68 -33.91
C LYS A 233 -6.61 -11.76 -32.68
N LEU A 234 -6.77 -12.80 -31.88
CA LEU A 234 -5.97 -13.07 -30.67
C LEU A 234 -4.53 -13.52 -31.01
N LYS A 235 -3.71 -12.60 -31.53
CA LYS A 235 -2.28 -12.79 -31.79
C LYS A 235 -1.51 -11.52 -31.47
N VAL A 236 -0.30 -11.65 -30.93
CA VAL A 236 0.54 -10.52 -30.48
C VAL A 236 0.67 -9.41 -31.52
N GLU A 237 0.80 -9.74 -32.81
CA GLU A 237 0.89 -8.74 -33.89
C GLU A 237 -0.37 -7.86 -34.06
N ASN A 238 -1.50 -8.27 -33.48
CA ASN A 238 -2.79 -7.58 -33.50
C ASN A 238 -3.14 -6.94 -32.13
N TRP A 239 -2.29 -7.08 -31.12
CA TRP A 239 -2.48 -6.40 -29.83
C TRP A 239 -2.30 -4.89 -30.01
N ARG A 240 -3.29 -4.10 -29.58
CA ARG A 240 -3.28 -2.64 -29.68
C ARG A 240 -3.80 -2.04 -28.39
N GLU A 241 -3.26 -0.89 -28.00
CA GLU A 241 -3.82 -0.04 -26.95
C GLU A 241 -4.83 0.94 -27.57
N HIS A 242 -5.89 1.27 -26.85
CA HIS A 242 -6.83 2.30 -27.28
C HIS A 242 -6.21 3.71 -27.21
N ASP A 243 -6.53 4.57 -28.19
CA ASP A 243 -6.05 5.97 -28.19
C ASP A 243 -6.43 6.74 -26.91
N TRP A 244 -7.60 6.43 -26.32
CA TRP A 244 -8.05 7.06 -25.08
C TRP A 244 -7.22 6.64 -23.85
N ALA A 245 -6.55 5.49 -23.92
CA ALA A 245 -5.69 4.97 -22.87
C ALA A 245 -4.27 5.55 -22.97
N ALA A 246 -3.87 6.06 -24.13
CA ALA A 246 -2.55 6.59 -24.35
C ALA A 246 -2.26 7.81 -23.42
N GLY A 247 -1.11 7.77 -22.75
CA GLY A 247 -0.62 8.88 -21.92
C GLY A 247 -1.18 8.93 -20.50
N HIS A 248 -2.02 7.97 -20.11
CA HIS A 248 -2.39 7.80 -18.70
C HIS A 248 -1.21 7.29 -17.87
N ALA A 249 -1.10 7.74 -16.63
CA ALA A 249 -0.05 7.27 -15.72
C ALA A 249 -0.29 5.82 -15.30
N PRO A 250 0.76 5.03 -15.02
CA PRO A 250 0.61 3.67 -14.50
C PRO A 250 -0.10 3.68 -13.14
N MET A 251 0.32 4.57 -12.24
CA MET A 251 -0.30 4.73 -10.93
C MET A 251 -1.49 5.68 -11.02
N HIS A 252 -2.63 5.28 -10.46
CA HIS A 252 -3.87 6.04 -10.61
C HIS A 252 -4.93 5.69 -9.56
N ILE A 253 -5.85 6.63 -9.33
CA ILE A 253 -7.05 6.46 -8.49
C ILE A 253 -8.25 6.28 -9.41
N GLY A 254 -8.82 5.07 -9.43
CA GLY A 254 -9.95 4.64 -10.25
C GLY A 254 -9.77 4.83 -11.77
N GLY A 255 -10.78 4.43 -12.55
CA GLY A 255 -10.69 4.46 -14.00
C GLY A 255 -10.23 3.11 -14.54
N THR A 256 -9.30 3.13 -15.49
CA THR A 256 -8.85 1.92 -16.19
C THR A 256 -7.63 1.29 -15.51
N MET A 257 -7.90 0.17 -14.84
CA MET A 257 -6.92 -0.72 -14.23
C MET A 257 -6.02 -1.38 -15.30
N ARG A 258 -4.73 -1.53 -14.98
CA ARG A 258 -3.71 -2.14 -15.83
C ARG A 258 -2.89 -3.17 -15.03
N PRO A 259 -3.55 -4.19 -14.44
CA PRO A 259 -2.83 -5.19 -13.67
C PRO A 259 -1.89 -5.96 -14.61
N VAL A 260 -0.75 -6.40 -14.09
CA VAL A 260 0.17 -7.26 -14.86
C VAL A 260 -0.48 -8.60 -15.22
N GLN A 261 -1.36 -9.09 -14.37
CA GLN A 261 -2.07 -10.36 -14.55
C GLN A 261 -3.59 -10.12 -14.68
N ALA A 262 -4.42 -10.76 -13.86
CA ALA A 262 -5.88 -10.66 -13.97
C ALA A 262 -6.42 -9.40 -13.27
N ILE A 263 -7.54 -8.84 -13.77
CA ILE A 263 -8.28 -7.79 -13.06
C ILE A 263 -9.03 -8.39 -11.85
N PRO A 264 -8.74 -7.97 -10.61
CA PRO A 264 -9.50 -8.38 -9.43
C PRO A 264 -10.93 -7.83 -9.43
N GLU A 265 -11.83 -8.51 -8.73
CA GLU A 265 -13.21 -8.07 -8.56
C GLU A 265 -13.31 -6.93 -7.52
N PHE A 266 -12.99 -5.71 -7.96
CA PHE A 266 -12.99 -4.51 -7.12
C PHE A 266 -14.19 -3.60 -7.38
N SER A 267 -14.43 -2.69 -6.44
CA SER A 267 -15.29 -1.53 -6.61
C SER A 267 -14.62 -0.46 -7.50
N PRO A 268 -15.34 0.59 -7.95
CA PRO A 268 -14.73 1.71 -8.67
C PRO A 268 -13.76 2.56 -7.83
N TYR A 269 -13.71 2.34 -6.51
CA TYR A 269 -13.01 3.16 -5.55
C TYR A 269 -11.69 2.51 -5.19
N TYR A 270 -10.69 2.59 -6.06
CA TYR A 270 -9.40 1.94 -5.84
C TYR A 270 -8.22 2.85 -6.19
N ILE A 271 -7.05 2.50 -5.69
CA ILE A 271 -5.76 2.94 -6.25
C ILE A 271 -5.04 1.75 -6.86
N GLU A 272 -4.42 1.95 -8.00
CA GLU A 272 -3.41 1.06 -8.57
C GLU A 272 -2.04 1.71 -8.47
N PHE A 273 -1.04 0.96 -8.05
CA PHE A 273 0.30 1.46 -7.77
C PHE A 273 1.39 0.41 -8.00
N GLU A 274 2.62 0.86 -8.25
CA GLU A 274 3.80 0.01 -8.49
C GLU A 274 4.69 -0.06 -7.23
N GLU A 275 5.74 -0.89 -7.26
CA GLU A 275 6.67 -1.10 -6.14
C GLU A 275 7.31 0.20 -5.61
N ASP A 276 7.67 1.13 -6.49
CA ASP A 276 8.27 2.43 -6.13
C ASP A 276 7.27 3.29 -5.30
N PHE A 277 5.97 2.97 -5.34
CA PHE A 277 4.92 3.63 -4.55
C PHE A 277 4.82 3.02 -3.14
N GLY A 278 5.86 3.24 -2.35
CA GLY A 278 5.91 2.81 -0.94
C GLY A 278 6.93 1.72 -0.64
N GLY A 279 7.69 1.29 -1.64
CA GLY A 279 8.86 0.46 -1.47
C GLY A 279 8.54 -1.00 -1.21
N TYR A 280 7.61 -1.57 -1.97
CA TYR A 280 7.19 -2.96 -1.84
C TYR A 280 7.99 -3.87 -2.77
N ASN A 281 7.82 -5.19 -2.61
CA ASN A 281 8.34 -6.19 -3.54
C ASN A 281 7.16 -7.01 -4.10
N PHE A 282 6.80 -6.72 -5.33
CA PHE A 282 5.79 -7.39 -6.15
C PHE A 282 6.46 -8.13 -7.32
N GLY A 283 7.76 -8.43 -7.27
CA GLY A 283 8.46 -9.10 -8.37
C GLY A 283 8.45 -8.31 -9.69
N GLY A 284 8.50 -6.98 -9.63
CA GLY A 284 8.48 -6.09 -10.79
C GLY A 284 7.09 -5.84 -11.38
N GLY A 285 6.01 -6.21 -10.68
CA GLY A 285 4.64 -5.93 -11.09
C GLY A 285 3.98 -4.78 -10.33
N ASN A 286 2.65 -4.87 -10.15
CA ASN A 286 1.84 -3.81 -9.56
C ASN A 286 0.78 -4.36 -8.61
N ALA A 287 0.17 -3.46 -7.85
CA ALA A 287 -0.83 -3.77 -6.85
C ALA A 287 -2.02 -2.82 -6.91
N GLN A 288 -3.14 -3.28 -6.36
CA GLN A 288 -4.38 -2.52 -6.28
C GLN A 288 -4.96 -2.61 -4.86
N LEU A 289 -5.49 -1.49 -4.37
CA LEU A 289 -6.22 -1.42 -3.11
C LEU A 289 -7.62 -0.83 -3.34
N ASP A 290 -8.66 -1.64 -3.12
CA ASP A 290 -10.06 -1.20 -3.08
C ASP A 290 -10.34 -0.48 -1.77
N PHE A 291 -10.54 0.83 -1.83
CA PHE A 291 -10.87 1.64 -0.66
C PHE A 291 -12.22 1.28 -0.06
N LYS A 292 -13.20 0.81 -0.83
CA LYS A 292 -14.54 0.54 -0.32
C LYS A 292 -14.57 -0.73 0.51
N GLU A 293 -14.05 -1.80 -0.05
CA GLU A 293 -14.10 -3.13 0.57
C GLU A 293 -12.79 -3.45 1.34
N MET A 294 -11.78 -2.57 1.26
CA MET A 294 -10.43 -2.77 1.83
C MET A 294 -9.77 -4.07 1.37
N LYS A 295 -10.01 -4.41 0.09
CA LYS A 295 -9.39 -5.55 -0.58
C LYS A 295 -8.09 -5.11 -1.24
N PHE A 296 -7.08 -5.95 -1.13
CA PHE A 296 -5.79 -5.77 -1.77
C PHE A 296 -5.53 -6.94 -2.70
N ASP A 297 -4.97 -6.65 -3.86
CA ASP A 297 -4.47 -7.66 -4.78
C ASP A 297 -3.20 -7.14 -5.45
N TRP A 298 -2.34 -8.05 -5.88
CA TRP A 298 -1.12 -7.70 -6.59
C TRP A 298 -0.68 -8.83 -7.52
N ALA A 299 0.14 -8.49 -8.49
CA ALA A 299 0.65 -9.42 -9.48
C ALA A 299 2.14 -9.21 -9.72
N CYS A 300 2.88 -10.29 -9.97
CA CYS A 300 4.27 -10.24 -10.41
C CYS A 300 4.44 -10.13 -11.92
N GLY A 301 5.55 -9.48 -12.31
CA GLY A 301 6.04 -9.22 -13.67
C GLY A 301 6.59 -10.43 -14.42
#